data_AF-A0A537NIF9-F1
#
_entry.id   AF-A0A537NIF9-F1
#
_cell.length_a   1.000
_cell.length_b   1.000
_cell.length_c   1.000
_cell.angle_alpha   90.00
_cell.angle_beta   90.00
_cell.angle_gamma   90.00
#
_symmetry.space_group_name_H-M   'P 1'
#
loop_
_entity.id
_entity.type
_entity.pdbx_description
1 polymer ?
#
loop_
_entity_poly.entity_id
_entity_poly.type
_entity_poly.pdbx_seq_one_letter_code
_entity_poly.pdbx_strand_id
1 'polypeptide(L)' 'MTELPDTGHIRLEAQGPVLRVWLNRPELRNAMSAQMVREILATFAAIREDRGVRVVVLRGAGGTFCAGADL' A
#
# COMPACT_ATOMS: atom_id res chain seq x y z
N MET A 1 -15.54 7.98 -3.34
CA MET A 1 -14.24 7.33 -3.06
C MET A 1 -14.24 6.06 -3.89
N THR A 2 -13.23 5.90 -4.73
CA THR A 2 -13.14 4.77 -5.65
C THR A 2 -12.99 3.46 -4.89
N GLU A 3 -13.49 2.38 -5.49
CA GLU A 3 -13.28 1.03 -4.99
C GLU A 3 -11.79 0.68 -5.02
N LEU A 4 -11.28 0.17 -3.91
CA LEU A 4 -9.87 -0.20 -3.77
C LEU A 4 -9.69 -1.68 -4.16
N PRO A 5 -8.54 -2.06 -4.74
CA PRO A 5 -8.27 -3.46 -5.08
C PRO A 5 -8.16 -4.31 -3.81
N ASP A 6 -8.46 -5.59 -3.94
CA ASP A 6 -8.09 -6.60 -2.94
C ASP A 6 -6.57 -6.84 -3.00
N THR A 7 -5.93 -6.94 -1.84
CA THR A 7 -4.46 -6.96 -1.72
C THR A 7 -4.02 -7.90 -0.60
N GLY A 8 -2.96 -8.68 -0.83
CA GLY A 8 -2.43 -9.63 0.14
C GLY A 8 -1.15 -9.18 0.85
N HIS A 9 -0.29 -8.40 0.19
CA HIS A 9 1.02 -7.99 0.72
C HIS A 9 1.05 -6.52 1.15
N ILE A 10 0.04 -5.73 0.78
CA ILE A 10 -0.24 -4.44 1.38
C ILE A 10 -1.62 -4.45 2.06
N ARG A 11 -1.83 -3.55 3.02
CA ARG A 11 -3.14 -3.29 3.63
C ARG A 11 -3.55 -1.85 3.37
N LEU A 12 -4.81 -1.66 2.99
CA LEU A 12 -5.38 -0.36 2.64
C LEU A 12 -6.36 0.11 3.71
N GLU A 13 -6.21 1.35 4.17
CA GLU A 13 -7.10 1.98 5.15
C GLU A 13 -7.46 3.39 4.67
N ALA A 14 -8.70 3.57 4.23
CA ALA A 14 -9.20 4.88 3.80
C ALA A 14 -9.98 5.57 4.91
N GLN A 15 -9.64 6.82 5.21
CA GLN A 15 -10.30 7.65 6.23
C GLN A 15 -10.40 9.08 5.75
N GLY A 16 -11.61 9.48 5.32
CA GLY A 16 -11.84 10.78 4.71
C GLY A 16 -10.91 10.97 3.50
N PRO A 17 -10.13 12.05 3.43
CA PRO A 17 -9.26 12.32 2.28
C PRO A 17 -7.90 11.61 2.33
N VAL A 18 -7.66 10.74 3.32
CA VAL A 18 -6.37 10.07 3.52
C VAL A 18 -6.50 8.58 3.21
N LEU A 19 -5.68 8.09 2.30
CA LEU A 19 -5.45 6.66 2.11
C LEU A 19 -4.14 6.27 2.79
N ARG A 20 -4.20 5.36 3.76
CA ARG A 20 -3.00 4.75 4.35
C ARG A 20 -2.75 3.42 3.68
N VAL A 21 -1.54 3.27 3.15
CA VAL A 21 -1.04 2.05 2.53
C VAL A 21 0.03 1.47 3.46
N TRP A 22 -0.21 0.27 3.94
CA TRP A 22 0.70 -0.45 4.81
C TRP A 22 1.43 -1.52 4.02
N LEU A 23 2.76 -1.48 3.98
CA LEU A 23 3.55 -2.64 3.58
C LEU A 23 3.37 -3.69 4.69
N ASN A 24 2.81 -4.85 4.35
CA ASN A 24 2.21 -5.77 5.33
C ASN A 24 2.83 -7.18 5.25
N ARG A 25 4.16 -7.25 5.22
CA ARG A 25 4.96 -8.47 5.37
C ARG A 25 6.00 -8.30 6.49
N PRO A 26 5.56 -7.99 7.73
CA PRO A 26 6.46 -7.64 8.83
C PRO A 26 7.48 -8.75 9.16
N GLU A 27 7.10 -10.00 8.99
CA GLU A 27 7.95 -11.19 9.17
C GLU A 27 9.16 -11.22 8.22
N LEU A 28 9.07 -10.51 7.10
CA LEU A 28 10.16 -10.33 6.14
C LEU A 28 10.64 -8.88 6.09
N ARG A 29 10.44 -8.11 7.18
CA ARG A 29 10.79 -6.68 7.28
C ARG A 29 10.25 -5.86 6.11
N ASN A 30 9.09 -6.26 5.59
CA ASN A 30 8.43 -5.67 4.43
C ASN A 30 9.31 -5.65 3.17
N ALA A 31 10.13 -6.68 2.94
CA ALA A 31 10.82 -6.88 1.67
C ALA A 31 9.82 -6.84 0.50
N MET A 32 10.19 -6.10 -0.55
CA MET A 32 9.31 -5.73 -1.65
C MET A 32 9.31 -6.83 -2.72
N SER A 33 8.35 -7.76 -2.59
CA SER A 33 8.12 -8.79 -3.61
C SER A 33 7.44 -8.23 -4.85
N ALA A 34 7.55 -8.95 -5.96
CA ALA A 34 6.85 -8.60 -7.20
C ALA A 34 5.33 -8.45 -7.00
N GLN A 35 4.71 -9.23 -6.12
CA GLN A 35 3.29 -9.07 -5.78
C GLN A 35 3.00 -7.76 -5.07
N MET A 36 3.80 -7.40 -4.06
CA MET A 36 3.63 -6.13 -3.34
C MET A 36 3.75 -4.94 -4.30
N VAL A 37 4.71 -4.98 -5.23
CA VAL A 37 4.85 -3.94 -6.27
C VAL A 37 3.59 -3.85 -7.13
N ARG A 38 3.05 -4.98 -7.61
CA ARG A 38 1.82 -5.00 -8.41
C ARG A 38 0.63 -4.43 -7.65
N GLU A 39 0.48 -4.76 -6.38
CA GLU A 39 -0.62 -4.27 -5.53
C GLU A 39 -0.52 -2.76 -5.28
N ILE A 40 0.69 -2.22 -5.05
CA ILE A 40 0.91 -0.78 -4.92
C ILE A 40 0.53 -0.06 -6.22
N LEU A 41 0.98 -0.58 -7.37
CA LEU A 41 0.65 -0.02 -8.68
C LEU A 41 -0.85 -0.06 -8.96
N ALA A 42 -1.52 -1.17 -8.66
CA ALA A 42 -2.97 -1.31 -8.80
C ALA A 42 -3.72 -0.31 -7.91
N THR A 43 -3.27 -0.12 -6.67
CA THR A 43 -3.86 0.84 -5.74
C THR A 43 -3.74 2.26 -6.27
N PHE A 44 -2.57 2.66 -6.76
CA PHE A 44 -2.35 4.01 -7.30
C PHE A 44 -3.10 4.24 -8.61
N ALA A 45 -3.25 3.21 -9.44
CA ALA A 45 -4.08 3.27 -10.63
C ALA A 45 -5.57 3.49 -10.28
N ALA A 46 -6.07 2.79 -9.26
CA ALA A 46 -7.46 2.90 -8.82
C ALA A 46 -7.81 4.30 -8.29
N ILE A 47 -6.89 4.96 -7.59
CA ILE A 47 -7.13 6.29 -7.00
C ILE A 47 -6.71 7.46 -7.90
N ARG A 48 -6.15 7.22 -9.09
CA ARG A 48 -5.54 8.25 -9.94
C ARG A 48 -6.44 9.45 -10.21
N GLU A 49 -7.72 9.19 -10.49
CA GLU A 49 -8.73 10.22 -10.79
C GLU A 49 -9.63 10.53 -9.57
N ASP A 50 -9.41 9.87 -8.42
CA ASP A 50 -10.23 10.06 -7.23
C ASP A 50 -9.81 11.32 -6.47
N ARG A 51 -10.48 12.44 -6.77
CA ARG A 51 -10.29 13.71 -6.04
C ARG A 51 -10.69 13.64 -4.56
N GLY A 52 -11.35 12.57 -4.12
CA GLY A 52 -11.59 12.28 -2.71
C GLY A 52 -10.32 11.96 -1.95
N VAL A 53 -9.33 11.30 -2.58
CA VAL A 53 -8.02 11.02 -1.98
C VAL A 53 -7.10 12.21 -2.22
N ARG A 54 -6.69 12.87 -1.13
CA ARG A 54 -5.81 14.06 -1.17
C ARG A 54 -4.43 13.78 -0.59
N VAL A 55 -4.30 12.73 0.20
CA VAL A 55 -3.04 12.32 0.84
C VAL A 55 -2.93 10.81 0.81
N VAL A 56 -1.76 10.32 0.41
CA VAL A 56 -1.37 8.92 0.58
C VAL A 56 -0.27 8.84 1.64
N VAL A 57 -0.46 8.00 2.65
CA VAL A 57 0.57 7.71 3.66
C VAL A 57 1.06 6.29 3.42
N LEU A 58 2.32 6.15 3.04
CA LEU A 58 2.99 4.85 2.90
C LEU A 58 3.77 4.54 4.18
N ARG A 59 3.54 3.37 4.78
CA ARG A 59 4.14 2.97 6.06
C ARG A 59 4.38 1.46 6.12
N GLY A 60 5.35 1.02 6.91
CA GLY A 60 5.59 -0.41 7.14
C GLY A 60 4.87 -0.92 8.38
N ALA A 61 4.27 -2.11 8.30
CA ALA A 61 3.78 -2.84 9.46
C ALA A 61 4.96 -3.43 10.26
N GLY A 62 4.77 -3.64 11.56
CA GLY A 62 5.78 -4.32 12.40
C GLY A 62 7.05 -3.50 12.68
N GLY A 63 7.02 -2.17 12.54
CA GLY A 63 8.09 -1.28 13.01
C GLY A 63 9.28 -1.09 12.07
N THR A 64 9.35 -1.84 10.98
CA THR A 64 10.33 -1.61 9.89
C THR A 64 9.59 -1.07 8.67
N PHE A 65 10.12 -0.05 7.98
CA PHE A 65 9.50 0.45 6.76
C PHE A 65 9.55 -0.59 5.64
N CYS A 66 10.75 -0.87 5.10
CA CYS A 66 10.99 -1.81 4.01
C CYS A 66 12.46 -2.23 4.00
N ALA A 67 12.74 -3.52 3.79
CA ALA A 67 14.10 -4.05 3.68
C ALA A 67 14.74 -3.87 2.29
N GLY A 68 14.01 -3.33 1.31
CA GLY A 68 14.42 -3.25 -0.09
C GLY A 68 13.76 -4.33 -0.95
N ALA A 69 14.38 -4.65 -2.10
CA ALA A 69 13.88 -5.68 -3.01
C ALA A 69 13.92 -7.08 -2.38
N ASP A 70 12.92 -7.90 -2.69
CA ASP A 70 12.90 -9.32 -2.36
C ASP A 70 13.67 -10.09 -3.45
N LEU A 71 14.71 -10.85 -3.06
CA LEU A 71 15.66 -11.55 -3.95
C LEU A 71 15.37 -13.05 -4.06
#